data_AF-A0A6I5N1I0-F1
#
_entry.id   AF-A0A6I5N1I0-F1
#
_cell.length_a   1.000
_cell.length_b   1.000
_cell.length_c   1.000
_cell.angle_alpha   90.00
_cell.angle_beta   90.00
_cell.angle_gamma   90.00
#
_symmetry.space_group_name_H-M   'P 1'
#
loop_
_entity.id
_entity.type
_entity.pdbx_description
1 polymer ?
#
loop_
_entity_poly.entity_id
_entity_poly.type
_entity_poly.pdbx_seq_one_letter_code
_entity_poly.pdbx_strand_id
1 'polypeptide(L)'
;MELSIAWIGPRGIVVHINDGGIFHTKQPWQIYVNDILVRTTNTVETYVDGFLPGRTVSLAVQHEDFSSYQDTTVTLPAERATYRTAIAA
;
A
#
# COMPACT_ATOMS: atom_id res chain seq x y z
N MET A 1 -16.39 -5.49 -2.91
CA MET A 1 -15.08 -4.90 -3.24
C MET A 1 -14.02 -5.72 -2.54
N GLU A 2 -12.81 -5.74 -3.09
CA GLU A 2 -11.68 -6.49 -2.57
C GLU A 2 -10.43 -5.60 -2.52
N LEU A 3 -9.79 -5.57 -1.36
CA LEU A 3 -8.47 -5.02 -1.09
C LEU A 3 -7.42 -6.12 -1.25
N SER A 4 -6.41 -5.89 -2.09
CA SER A 4 -5.24 -6.75 -2.19
C SER A 4 -3.96 -5.93 -2.30
N ILE A 5 -2.82 -6.60 -2.11
CA ILE A 5 -1.51 -5.97 -2.20
C ILE A 5 -0.85 -6.42 -3.49
N ALA A 6 -0.70 -5.51 -4.45
CA ALA A 6 -0.09 -5.81 -5.73
C ALA A 6 1.44 -5.87 -5.65
N TRP A 7 2.05 -5.05 -4.77
CA TRP A 7 3.50 -5.02 -4.58
C TRP A 7 3.89 -4.54 -3.18
N ILE A 8 5.00 -5.08 -2.65
CA ILE A 8 5.59 -4.68 -1.37
C ILE A 8 7.09 -4.48 -1.58
N GLY A 9 7.59 -3.31 -1.20
CA GLY A 9 9.01 -3.02 -1.06
C GLY A 9 9.36 -2.57 0.37
N PRO A 10 10.64 -2.31 0.67
CA PRO A 10 11.07 -1.94 2.02
C PRO A 10 10.51 -0.61 2.53
N ARG A 11 10.08 0.27 1.62
CA ARG A 11 9.62 1.64 1.91
C ARG A 11 8.30 2.03 1.27
N GLY A 12 7.67 1.11 0.55
CA GLY A 12 6.50 1.39 -0.26
C GLY A 12 5.66 0.15 -0.48
N ILE A 13 4.37 0.36 -0.69
CA ILE A 13 3.38 -0.69 -0.95
C ILE A 13 2.48 -0.19 -2.08
N VAL A 14 2.18 -1.05 -3.06
CA VAL A 14 1.11 -0.79 -4.03
C VAL A 14 -0.13 -1.51 -3.56
N VAL A 15 -1.14 -0.74 -3.22
CA VAL A 15 -2.46 -1.20 -2.82
C VAL A 15 -3.34 -1.31 -4.07
N HIS A 16 -4.02 -2.44 -4.23
CA HIS A 16 -4.98 -2.67 -5.29
C HIS A 16 -6.39 -2.74 -4.70
N ILE A 17 -7.29 -1.90 -5.22
CA ILE A 17 -8.69 -1.76 -4.80
C ILE A 17 -9.58 -2.19 -5.97
N ASN A 18 -10.16 -3.38 -5.86
CA ASN A 18 -11.10 -3.89 -6.85
C ASN A 18 -12.55 -3.63 -6.42
N ASP A 19 -13.14 -2.55 -6.95
CA ASP A 19 -14.57 -2.24 -6.84
C ASP A 19 -15.33 -2.46 -8.17
N GLY A 20 -14.69 -3.14 -9.12
CA GLY A 20 -15.17 -3.35 -10.48
C GLY A 20 -14.79 -2.25 -11.48
N GLY A 21 -13.94 -1.30 -11.09
CA GLY A 21 -13.20 -0.42 -12.00
C GLY A 21 -12.02 -1.10 -12.70
N ILE A 22 -11.55 -0.54 -13.83
CA ILE A 22 -10.43 -1.11 -14.63
C ILE A 22 -9.13 -0.30 -14.47
N PHE A 23 -9.24 1.01 -14.26
CA PHE A 23 -8.10 1.92 -14.02
C PHE A 23 -8.42 2.91 -12.91
N HIS A 24 -9.67 3.39 -12.92
CA HIS A 24 -10.25 4.17 -11.84
C HIS A 24 -11.28 3.32 -11.10
N THR A 25 -11.35 3.51 -9.80
CA THR A 25 -12.42 2.98 -8.96
C THR A 25 -13.74 3.66 -9.34
N LYS A 26 -14.86 3.00 -9.08
CA LYS A 26 -16.21 3.57 -9.32
C LYS A 26 -16.50 4.76 -8.39
N GLN A 27 -15.89 4.78 -7.22
CA GLN A 27 -16.01 5.83 -6.21
C GLN A 27 -14.65 6.12 -5.57
N PRO A 28 -14.44 7.30 -4.95
CA PRO A 28 -13.21 7.59 -4.22
C PRO A 28 -13.09 6.74 -2.95
N TRP A 29 -11.84 6.39 -2.63
CA TRP A 29 -11.45 5.60 -1.47
C TRP A 29 -10.41 6.32 -0.64
N GLN A 30 -10.56 6.24 0.67
CA GLN A 30 -9.61 6.71 1.66
C GLN A 30 -8.71 5.55 2.07
N ILE A 31 -7.39 5.77 2.04
CA ILE A 31 -6.37 4.80 2.46
C ILE A 31 -5.81 5.24 3.80
N TYR A 32 -5.80 4.32 4.75
CA TYR A 32 -5.28 4.48 6.09
C TYR A 32 -4.06 3.59 6.30
N VAL A 33 -3.05 4.13 6.97
CA VAL A 33 -1.88 3.41 7.45
C VAL A 33 -1.84 3.56 8.96
N ASN A 34 -1.88 2.45 9.69
CA ASN A 34 -1.92 2.45 11.17
C ASN A 34 -2.99 3.42 11.70
N ASP A 35 -4.20 3.33 11.16
CA ASP A 35 -5.37 4.15 11.50
C ASP A 35 -5.26 5.65 11.16
N ILE A 36 -4.19 6.07 10.45
CA ILE A 36 -3.99 7.44 10.00
C ILE A 36 -4.34 7.54 8.52
N LEU A 37 -5.24 8.47 8.16
CA LEU A 37 -5.55 8.77 6.76
C LEU A 37 -4.30 9.32 6.08
N VAL A 38 -3.79 8.59 5.08
CA VAL A 38 -2.60 9.01 4.32
C VAL A 38 -2.96 9.58 2.95
N ARG A 39 -4.07 9.13 2.36
CA ARG A 39 -4.44 9.49 0.99
C ARG A 39 -5.91 9.22 0.70
N THR A 40 -6.51 10.04 -0.16
CA THR A 40 -7.73 9.70 -0.90
C THR A 40 -7.35 9.42 -2.36
N THR A 41 -7.90 8.35 -2.93
CA THR A 41 -7.62 7.92 -4.30
C THR A 41 -8.90 7.58 -5.05
N ASN A 42 -8.88 7.72 -6.37
CA ASN A 42 -9.89 7.20 -7.28
C ASN A 42 -9.27 6.22 -8.29
N THR A 43 -8.06 5.71 -8.02
CA THR A 43 -7.36 4.75 -8.89
C THR A 43 -7.42 3.36 -8.29
N VAL A 44 -7.51 2.35 -9.17
CA VAL A 44 -7.52 0.94 -8.77
C VAL A 44 -6.21 0.56 -8.09
N GLU A 45 -5.08 1.09 -8.55
CA GLU A 45 -3.78 0.90 -7.93
C GLU A 45 -3.24 2.21 -7.37
N THR A 46 -2.79 2.16 -6.12
CA THR A 46 -2.26 3.34 -5.43
C THR A 46 -0.97 2.98 -4.71
N TYR A 47 0.10 3.72 -5.02
CA TYR A 47 1.37 3.63 -4.32
C TYR A 47 1.33 4.44 -3.02
N VAL A 48 1.68 3.78 -1.92
CA VAL A 48 1.82 4.37 -0.59
C VAL A 48 3.27 4.21 -0.16
N ASP A 49 3.89 5.26 0.36
CA ASP A 49 5.30 5.30 0.74
C ASP A 49 5.53 5.92 2.12
N GLY A 50 6.79 6.19 2.46
CA GLY A 50 7.18 6.75 3.76
C GLY A 50 7.34 5.70 4.86
N PHE A 51 7.31 4.41 4.52
CA PHE A 51 7.43 3.34 5.50
C PHE A 51 8.88 3.12 5.97
N LEU A 52 9.00 2.63 7.21
CA LEU A 52 10.26 2.15 7.74
C LEU A 52 10.45 0.66 7.37
N PRO A 53 11.62 0.28 6.81
CA PRO A 53 11.90 -1.11 6.48
C PRO A 53 11.78 -2.08 7.66
N GLY A 54 11.34 -3.31 7.38
CA GLY A 54 11.22 -4.36 8.39
C GLY A 54 10.10 -4.15 9.41
N ARG A 55 9.22 -3.17 9.21
CA ARG A 55 8.07 -2.91 10.09
C ARG A 55 6.80 -3.58 9.56
N THR A 56 5.91 -3.91 10.48
CA THR A 56 4.55 -4.32 10.17
C THR A 56 3.65 -3.10 10.27
N VAL A 57 2.76 -2.93 9.30
CA VAL A 57 1.79 -1.84 9.25
C VAL A 57 0.39 -2.40 9.02
N SER A 58 -0.61 -1.76 9.63
CA SER A 58 -2.01 -1.96 9.27
C SER A 58 -2.34 -1.07 8.07
N LEU A 59 -2.93 -1.63 7.03
CA LEU A 59 -3.46 -0.92 5.87
C LEU A 59 -4.96 -1.10 5.87
N ALA A 60 -5.71 -0.01 5.80
CA ALA A 60 -7.14 -0.06 5.62
C ALA A 60 -7.56 0.83 4.47
N VAL A 61 -8.66 0.46 3.82
CA VAL A 61 -9.34 1.29 2.83
C VAL A 61 -10.81 1.44 3.23
N GLN A 62 -11.34 2.62 3.00
CA GLN A 62 -12.72 2.96 3.33
C GLN A 62 -13.32 3.84 2.23
N HIS A 63 -14.61 3.68 1.92
CA HIS A 63 -15.30 4.70 1.15
C HIS A 63 -15.45 5.99 1.97
N GLU A 64 -15.47 7.15 1.31
CA GLU A 64 -15.71 8.44 1.97
C GLU A 64 -17.08 8.53 2.67
N ASP A 65 -18.07 7.75 2.22
CA ASP A 65 -19.41 7.67 2.81
C ASP A 65 -19.54 6.62 3.92
N PHE A 66 -18.43 5.98 4.32
CA PHE A 66 -18.37 4.94 5.33
C PHE A 66 -19.19 3.67 5.01
N SER A 67 -19.64 3.49 3.76
CA SER A 67 -20.47 2.35 3.36
C SER A 67 -19.69 1.02 3.29
N SER A 68 -18.36 1.09 3.15
CA SER A 68 -17.50 -0.10 3.08
C SER A 68 -16.12 0.21 3.66
N TYR A 69 -15.57 -0.79 4.35
CA TYR A 69 -14.28 -0.78 5.01
C TYR A 69 -13.63 -2.15 4.86
N GLN A 70 -12.32 -2.16 4.59
CA GLN A 70 -11.53 -3.39 4.58
C GLN A 70 -10.12 -3.09 5.06
N ASP A 71 -9.55 -3.97 5.87
CA ASP A 71 -8.20 -3.86 6.39
C ASP A 71 -7.36 -5.12 6.16
N THR A 72 -6.06 -4.93 6.24
CA THR A 72 -5.06 -5.98 6.16
C THR A 72 -3.80 -5.55 6.88
N THR A 73 -2.97 -6.51 7.29
CA THR A 73 -1.68 -6.24 7.91
C THR A 73 -0.57 -6.69 6.98
N VAL A 74 0.42 -5.81 6.75
CA VAL A 74 1.55 -6.09 5.86
C VAL A 74 2.86 -5.88 6.59
N THR A 75 3.74 -6.88 6.51
CA THR A 75 5.12 -6.76 6.99
C THR A 75 6.02 -6.36 5.84
N LEU A 76 6.60 -5.16 5.92
CA LEU A 76 7.56 -4.68 4.92
C LEU A 76 8.88 -5.45 5.04
N PRO A 77 9.54 -5.77 3.92
CA PRO A 77 10.85 -6.40 3.95
C PRO A 77 11.88 -5.46 4.59
N ALA A 78 12.88 -6.05 5.25
CA ALA A 78 14.04 -5.29 5.71
C ALA A 78 14.86 -4.79 4.51
N GLU A 79 15.45 -3.61 4.63
CA GLU A 79 16.35 -3.09 3.62
C GLU A 79 17.68 -3.84 3.67
N ARG A 80 18.02 -4.56 2.60
CA ARG A 80 19.32 -5.22 2.47
C ARG A 80 20.23 -4.32 1.64
N ALA A 81 21.18 -3.66 2.29
CA ALA A 81 22.28 -3.00 1.59
C ALA A 81 23.15 -4.06 0.92
N THR A 82 23.08 -4.17 -0.41
CA THR A 82 23.99 -5.03 -1.17
C THR A 82 25.23 -4.21 -1.56
N TYR A 83 26.24 -4.18 -0.69
CA TYR A 83 27.56 -3.65 -1.06
C TYR A 83 28.31 -4.74 -1.83
N ARG A 84 28.27 -4.71 -3.16
CA ARG A 84 29.24 -5.45 -3.98
C ARG A 84 30.42 -4.54 -4.26
N THR A 85 31.41 -4.56 -3.35
CA THR A 85 32.74 -4.06 -3.66
C THR A 85 33.41 -5.09 -4.57
N ALA A 86 33.30 -4.93 -5.89
CA ALA A 86 34.17 -5.62 -6.82
C ALA A 86 35.47 -4.80 -6.95
N ILE A 87 36.42 -5.04 -6.04
CA ILE A 87 37.82 -4.70 -6.33
C ILE A 87 38.39 -5.92 -7.02
N ALA A 88 38.46 -5.88 -8.35
CA ALA A 88 39.32 -6.78 -9.11
C ALA A 88 40.72 -6.18 -9.11
N ALA A 89 41.68 -6.95 -8.58
CA ALA A 89 43.12 -6.67 -8.65
C ALA A 89 43.69 -7.06 -10.01
#